data_AF-A0AAW9SBF4-F1
#
_entry.id   AF-A0AAW9SBF4-F1
#
_cell.length_a   1.000
_cell.length_b   1.000
_cell.length_c   1.000
_cell.angle_alpha   90.00
_cell.angle_beta   90.00
_cell.angle_gamma   90.00
#
_symmetry.space_group_name_H-M   'P 1'
#
loop_
_entity.id
_entity.type
_entity.pdbx_description
1 polymer ?
#
loop_
_entity_poly.entity_id
_entity_poly.type
_entity_poly.pdbx_seq_one_letter_code
_entity_poly.pdbx_strand_id
1 'polypeptide(L)'
;MKTNCYHQVSQKQYFLETKKHPSIAKDVQRFQNWLSSGNETDFQVYIGDIGQDTKIAFEARNLLIVGNVNAVWLDACNPKPYGDGGSLFITGNVTCDYFNGYYGKVIIIGGHLTVRAILNNAFQDSSLIINGNLETEFFHGQDIWAEVREKITLTYGIGYCLPHSYTDAQKQSVLPTYDTATSREYLGIAEETEESPEVQVQMLISARNP
;
A
#
# COMPACT_ATOMS: atom_id res chain seq x y z
N MET A 1 -25.04 -3.12 -5.46
CA MET A 1 -24.04 -3.80 -6.31
C MET A 1 -24.03 -5.28 -5.94
N LYS A 2 -23.81 -6.19 -6.90
CA LYS A 2 -23.63 -7.62 -6.59
C LYS A 2 -22.33 -7.81 -5.80
N THR A 3 -22.28 -8.79 -4.91
CA THR A 3 -21.04 -9.15 -4.20
C THR A 3 -20.12 -9.98 -5.10
N ASN A 4 -18.82 -9.97 -4.79
CA ASN A 4 -17.76 -10.74 -5.43
C ASN A 4 -17.58 -10.47 -6.93
N CYS A 5 -17.81 -9.22 -7.36
CA CYS A 5 -17.48 -8.79 -8.70
C CYS A 5 -17.08 -7.31 -8.74
N TYR A 6 -16.28 -6.94 -9.73
CA TYR A 6 -15.90 -5.56 -9.99
C TYR A 6 -17.04 -4.81 -10.68
N HIS A 7 -17.37 -3.64 -10.16
CA HIS A 7 -18.37 -2.73 -10.72
C HIS A 7 -17.65 -1.50 -11.23
N GLN A 8 -17.69 -1.27 -12.54
CA GLN A 8 -17.35 0.03 -13.09
C GLN A 8 -18.37 1.06 -12.61
N VAL A 9 -17.90 2.17 -12.07
CA VAL A 9 -18.75 3.23 -11.53
C VAL A 9 -18.26 4.60 -11.97
N SER A 10 -19.14 5.60 -11.92
CA SER A 10 -18.68 6.99 -12.08
C SER A 10 -17.86 7.44 -10.86
N GLN A 11 -17.03 8.44 -11.05
CA GLN A 11 -16.27 9.07 -9.97
C GLN A 11 -17.15 9.52 -8.80
N LYS A 12 -18.31 10.14 -9.10
CA LYS A 12 -19.27 10.56 -8.08
C LYS A 12 -19.75 9.36 -7.25
N GLN A 13 -20.09 8.25 -7.91
CA GLN A 13 -20.53 7.04 -7.23
C GLN A 13 -19.40 6.40 -6.42
N TYR A 14 -18.17 6.41 -6.91
CA TYR A 14 -16.97 5.95 -6.18
C TYR A 14 -16.80 6.70 -4.86
N PHE A 15 -16.81 8.04 -4.87
CA PHE A 15 -16.70 8.83 -3.65
C PHE A 15 -17.93 8.78 -2.74
N LEU A 16 -19.12 8.51 -3.29
CA LEU A 16 -20.30 8.22 -2.46
C LEU A 16 -20.15 6.89 -1.75
N GLU A 17 -19.53 5.90 -2.39
CA GLU A 17 -19.28 4.60 -1.77
C GLU A 17 -18.22 4.70 -0.67
N THR A 18 -17.11 5.41 -0.88
CA THR A 18 -16.08 5.59 0.17
C THR A 18 -16.62 6.25 1.43
N LYS A 19 -17.58 7.19 1.30
CA LYS A 19 -18.23 7.85 2.44
C LYS A 19 -19.07 6.93 3.31
N LYS A 20 -19.49 5.76 2.79
CA LYS A 20 -20.23 4.75 3.58
C LYS A 20 -19.33 3.96 4.51
N HIS A 21 -18.00 4.12 4.38
CA HIS A 21 -17.00 3.33 5.11
C HIS A 21 -16.19 4.25 6.04
N PRO A 22 -16.61 4.44 7.30
CA PRO A 22 -15.94 5.35 8.25
C PRO A 22 -14.46 5.02 8.45
N SER A 23 -14.07 3.75 8.27
CA SER A 23 -12.68 3.29 8.39
C SER A 23 -11.74 3.93 7.38
N ILE A 24 -12.23 4.52 6.28
CA ILE A 24 -11.38 5.19 5.27
C ILE A 24 -11.87 6.59 4.91
N ALA A 25 -13.12 6.94 5.23
CA ALA A 25 -13.77 8.15 4.72
C ALA A 25 -13.00 9.46 5.00
N LYS A 26 -12.46 9.62 6.21
CA LYS A 26 -11.70 10.82 6.61
C LYS A 26 -10.42 10.98 5.79
N ASP A 27 -9.70 9.89 5.57
CA ASP A 27 -8.44 9.92 4.82
C ASP A 27 -8.68 10.08 3.34
N VAL A 28 -9.72 9.44 2.78
CA VAL A 28 -10.14 9.69 1.39
C VAL A 28 -10.46 11.17 1.16
N GLN A 29 -11.11 11.83 2.13
CA GLN A 29 -11.40 13.26 2.04
C GLN A 29 -10.13 14.12 1.95
N ARG A 30 -9.03 13.73 2.62
CA ARG A 30 -7.72 14.42 2.57
C ARG A 30 -7.17 14.49 1.14
N PHE A 31 -7.41 13.46 0.34
CA PHE A 31 -6.89 13.34 -1.03
C PHE A 31 -7.94 13.58 -2.12
N GLN A 32 -9.18 13.91 -1.77
CA GLN A 32 -10.27 13.98 -2.75
C GLN A 32 -9.92 14.92 -3.91
N ASN A 33 -9.31 16.08 -3.64
CA ASN A 33 -8.91 17.04 -4.67
C ASN A 33 -7.88 16.47 -5.65
N TRP A 34 -6.99 15.60 -5.19
CA TRP A 34 -5.95 14.96 -6.01
C TRP A 34 -6.52 13.84 -6.89
N LEU A 35 -7.55 13.15 -6.39
CA LEU A 35 -8.22 12.05 -7.07
C LEU A 35 -9.40 12.50 -7.95
N SER A 36 -9.68 13.81 -7.97
CA SER A 36 -10.81 14.39 -8.71
C SER A 36 -10.55 14.56 -10.21
N SER A 37 -9.32 14.39 -10.68
CA SER A 37 -8.95 14.46 -12.11
C SER A 37 -8.82 13.05 -12.71
N GLY A 38 -9.88 12.55 -13.36
CA GLY A 38 -9.85 11.24 -14.02
C GLY A 38 -11.00 11.06 -14.99
N ASN A 39 -10.89 10.07 -15.88
CA ASN A 39 -12.01 9.68 -16.75
C ASN A 39 -13.04 8.91 -15.91
N GLU A 40 -14.34 9.03 -16.22
CA GLU A 40 -15.38 8.29 -15.50
C GLU A 40 -15.19 6.76 -15.59
N THR A 41 -14.44 6.28 -16.58
CA THR A 41 -14.08 4.88 -16.76
C THR A 41 -12.91 4.40 -15.89
N ASP A 42 -12.33 5.25 -15.04
CA ASP A 42 -11.14 4.89 -14.26
C ASP A 42 -11.46 4.34 -12.86
N PHE A 43 -12.74 4.26 -12.49
CA PHE A 43 -13.18 3.95 -11.12
C PHE A 43 -13.92 2.63 -11.01
N GLN A 44 -13.43 1.74 -10.15
CA GLN A 44 -14.06 0.46 -9.86
C GLN A 44 -14.32 0.28 -8.37
N VAL A 45 -15.41 -0.43 -8.07
CA VAL A 45 -15.76 -0.89 -6.72
C VAL A 45 -15.89 -2.41 -6.75
N TYR A 46 -15.22 -3.09 -5.82
CA TYR A 46 -15.45 -4.50 -5.51
C TYR A 46 -16.11 -4.60 -4.13
N ILE A 47 -17.15 -5.42 -3.99
CA ILE A 47 -17.81 -5.65 -2.69
C ILE A 47 -17.69 -7.12 -2.31
N GLY A 48 -17.04 -7.40 -1.19
CA GLY A 48 -16.73 -8.73 -0.69
C GLY A 48 -15.26 -8.87 -0.36
N ASP A 49 -14.89 -10.03 0.17
CA ASP A 49 -13.51 -10.37 0.42
C ASP A 49 -12.84 -10.89 -0.86
N ILE A 50 -11.53 -10.66 -0.98
CA ILE A 50 -10.68 -11.21 -2.04
C ILE A 50 -9.65 -12.12 -1.40
N GLY A 51 -9.62 -13.39 -1.82
CA GLY A 51 -8.58 -14.35 -1.47
C GLY A 51 -7.95 -14.92 -2.73
N GLN A 52 -6.63 -14.82 -2.87
CA GLN A 52 -5.89 -15.46 -3.96
C GLN A 52 -4.58 -16.05 -3.45
N ASP A 53 -4.28 -17.29 -3.83
CA ASP A 53 -3.03 -17.97 -3.47
C ASP A 53 -1.85 -17.55 -4.37
N THR A 54 -2.02 -16.45 -5.11
CA THR A 54 -1.07 -15.95 -6.11
C THR A 54 -0.98 -14.42 -6.04
N LYS A 55 -0.63 -13.78 -7.15
CA LYS A 55 -0.65 -12.33 -7.33
C LYS A 55 -2.03 -11.81 -7.64
N ILE A 56 -2.45 -10.80 -6.88
CA ILE A 56 -3.55 -9.90 -7.24
C ILE A 56 -2.94 -8.71 -7.99
N ALA A 57 -3.32 -8.57 -9.26
CA ALA A 57 -3.12 -7.36 -10.06
C ALA A 57 -4.49 -6.78 -10.42
N PHE A 58 -4.64 -5.47 -10.33
CA PHE A 58 -5.92 -4.81 -10.54
C PHE A 58 -6.02 -4.20 -11.93
N GLU A 59 -7.23 -4.19 -12.49
CA GLU A 59 -7.49 -3.65 -13.82
C GLU A 59 -7.93 -2.17 -13.81
N ALA A 60 -8.03 -1.55 -12.63
CA ALA A 60 -8.46 -0.16 -12.46
C ALA A 60 -7.38 0.72 -11.86
N ARG A 61 -7.32 1.95 -12.37
CA ARG A 61 -6.48 3.03 -11.81
C ARG A 61 -6.96 3.47 -10.42
N ASN A 62 -8.28 3.55 -10.22
CA ASN A 62 -8.90 3.89 -8.93
C ASN A 62 -9.81 2.73 -8.50
N LEU A 63 -9.38 2.00 -7.48
CA LEU A 63 -10.09 0.83 -6.97
C LEU A 63 -10.51 1.04 -5.52
N LEU A 64 -11.74 0.66 -5.21
CA LEU A 64 -12.25 0.51 -3.84
C LEU A 64 -12.65 -0.94 -3.63
N ILE A 65 -12.07 -1.60 -2.64
CA ILE A 65 -12.44 -2.93 -2.18
C ILE A 65 -13.17 -2.77 -0.85
N VAL A 66 -14.45 -3.12 -0.84
CA VAL A 66 -15.29 -3.16 0.34
C VAL A 66 -15.23 -4.58 0.92
N GLY A 67 -14.20 -4.85 1.71
CA GLY A 67 -13.92 -6.15 2.30
C GLY A 67 -12.44 -6.30 2.70
N ASN A 68 -12.05 -7.54 2.97
CA ASN A 68 -10.69 -7.95 3.29
C ASN A 68 -9.95 -8.45 2.04
N VAL A 69 -8.61 -8.39 2.09
CA VAL A 69 -7.74 -8.92 1.03
C VAL A 69 -6.73 -9.89 1.65
N ASN A 70 -6.70 -11.12 1.13
CA ASN A 70 -5.68 -12.11 1.42
C ASN A 70 -5.00 -12.53 0.11
N ALA A 71 -3.68 -12.40 0.03
CA ALA A 71 -2.92 -12.71 -1.17
C ALA A 71 -1.55 -13.31 -0.83
N VAL A 72 -0.85 -13.90 -1.80
CA VAL A 72 0.62 -14.00 -1.71
C VAL A 72 1.22 -12.65 -2.08
N TRP A 73 0.80 -12.09 -3.21
CA TRP A 73 1.29 -10.81 -3.73
C TRP A 73 0.14 -9.82 -3.90
N LEU A 74 0.24 -8.66 -3.25
CA LEU A 74 -0.62 -7.51 -3.51
C LEU A 74 0.19 -6.41 -4.20
N ASP A 75 0.01 -6.28 -5.51
CA ASP A 75 0.72 -5.30 -6.33
C ASP A 75 -0.22 -4.14 -6.69
N ALA A 76 0.08 -2.96 -6.16
CA ALA A 76 -0.74 -1.78 -6.41
C ALA A 76 -0.46 -1.12 -7.77
N CYS A 77 0.42 -1.69 -8.60
CA CYS A 77 0.71 -1.22 -9.95
C CYS A 77 -0.56 -1.03 -10.79
N ASN A 78 -0.59 0.03 -11.60
CA ASN A 78 -1.67 0.26 -12.55
C ASN A 78 -1.46 -0.60 -13.81
N PRO A 79 -2.54 -1.11 -14.43
CA PRO A 79 -2.40 -1.83 -15.69
C PRO A 79 -2.09 -0.84 -16.82
N LYS A 80 -1.37 -1.30 -17.85
CA LYS A 80 -1.17 -0.49 -19.07
C LYS A 80 -2.53 -0.21 -19.73
N PRO A 81 -2.76 0.99 -20.29
CA PRO A 81 -1.80 2.06 -20.58
C PRO A 81 -1.72 3.14 -19.48
N TYR A 82 -2.27 2.91 -18.28
CA TYR A 82 -2.23 3.93 -17.23
C TYR A 82 -0.80 4.19 -16.78
N GLY A 83 -0.48 5.47 -16.58
CA GLY A 83 0.75 5.90 -15.92
C GLY A 83 0.60 5.93 -14.40
N ASP A 84 1.35 6.81 -13.76
CA ASP A 84 1.39 6.98 -12.31
C ASP A 84 0.08 7.54 -11.73
N GLY A 85 -0.07 7.39 -10.42
CA GLY A 85 -1.20 7.93 -9.67
C GLY A 85 -2.38 6.98 -9.50
N GLY A 86 -3.52 7.54 -9.12
CA GLY A 86 -4.74 6.79 -8.83
C GLY A 86 -4.87 6.40 -7.35
N SER A 87 -5.79 5.49 -7.07
CA SER A 87 -6.09 5.06 -5.71
C SER A 87 -6.29 3.56 -5.57
N LEU A 88 -5.88 3.02 -4.42
CA LEU A 88 -6.30 1.71 -3.95
C LEU A 88 -6.82 1.86 -2.52
N PHE A 89 -8.12 1.73 -2.37
CA PHE A 89 -8.77 1.80 -1.06
C PHE A 89 -9.30 0.43 -0.68
N ILE A 90 -8.99 -0.03 0.52
CA ILE A 90 -9.44 -1.32 1.06
C ILE A 90 -10.08 -1.02 2.41
N THR A 91 -11.35 -1.37 2.60
CA THR A 91 -12.07 -0.98 3.83
C THR A 91 -11.75 -1.88 5.02
N GLY A 92 -11.31 -3.11 4.77
CA GLY A 92 -11.00 -4.14 5.77
C GLY A 92 -9.50 -4.39 5.94
N ASN A 93 -9.17 -5.61 6.39
CA ASN A 93 -7.81 -6.04 6.64
C ASN A 93 -7.11 -6.51 5.36
N VAL A 94 -5.80 -6.38 5.33
CA VAL A 94 -4.93 -6.88 4.29
C VAL A 94 -3.90 -7.83 4.90
N THR A 95 -3.78 -9.01 4.32
CA THR A 95 -2.78 -10.00 4.69
C THR A 95 -2.10 -10.50 3.42
N CYS A 96 -0.78 -10.37 3.33
CA CYS A 96 -0.02 -10.88 2.19
C CYS A 96 1.41 -11.28 2.57
N ASP A 97 2.12 -11.95 1.66
CA ASP A 97 3.57 -12.13 1.80
C ASP A 97 4.31 -10.89 1.32
N TYR A 98 3.90 -10.39 0.16
CA TYR A 98 4.53 -9.26 -0.52
C TYR A 98 3.50 -8.17 -0.82
N PHE A 99 3.83 -6.95 -0.41
CA PHE A 99 3.05 -5.76 -0.70
C PHE A 99 3.92 -4.79 -1.49
N ASN A 100 3.41 -4.33 -2.64
CA ASN A 100 4.09 -3.34 -3.46
C ASN A 100 3.19 -2.12 -3.67
N GLY A 101 3.67 -0.95 -3.25
CA GLY A 101 3.08 0.34 -3.59
C GLY A 101 3.22 0.67 -5.08
N TYR A 102 2.91 1.92 -5.44
CA TYR A 102 3.10 2.39 -6.81
C TYR A 102 3.26 3.91 -6.87
N TYR A 103 3.99 4.39 -7.87
CA TYR A 103 4.29 5.82 -8.07
C TYR A 103 3.03 6.66 -8.12
N GLY A 104 3.03 7.77 -7.38
CA GLY A 104 1.90 8.72 -7.30
C GLY A 104 0.63 8.17 -6.63
N LYS A 105 0.60 6.88 -6.24
CA LYS A 105 -0.63 6.21 -5.85
C LYS A 105 -0.99 6.47 -4.40
N VAL A 106 -2.26 6.77 -4.15
CA VAL A 106 -2.80 6.89 -2.79
C VAL A 106 -3.40 5.55 -2.37
N ILE A 107 -2.81 4.92 -1.36
CA ILE A 107 -3.27 3.65 -0.81
C ILE A 107 -3.78 3.87 0.62
N ILE A 108 -5.01 3.43 0.88
CA ILE A 108 -5.63 3.53 2.20
C ILE A 108 -6.20 2.16 2.58
N ILE A 109 -5.75 1.63 3.71
CA ILE A 109 -6.23 0.39 4.30
C ILE A 109 -6.98 0.75 5.58
N GLY A 110 -8.28 0.45 5.61
CA GLY A 110 -9.17 0.76 6.71
C GLY A 110 -8.94 -0.11 7.94
N GLY A 111 -8.43 -1.33 7.75
CA GLY A 111 -8.10 -2.28 8.81
C GLY A 111 -6.60 -2.42 9.05
N HIS A 112 -6.19 -3.62 9.46
CA HIS A 112 -4.80 -3.99 9.70
C HIS A 112 -4.10 -4.36 8.40
N LEU A 113 -2.80 -4.08 8.31
CA LEU A 113 -1.91 -4.56 7.25
C LEU A 113 -0.87 -5.50 7.86
N THR A 114 -0.91 -6.77 7.46
CA THR A 114 0.09 -7.78 7.80
C THR A 114 0.82 -8.22 6.53
N VAL A 115 2.13 -8.02 6.48
CA VAL A 115 2.98 -8.39 5.35
C VAL A 115 4.08 -9.35 5.83
N ARG A 116 3.98 -10.63 5.48
CA ARG A 116 4.82 -11.69 6.07
C ARG A 116 6.25 -11.71 5.56
N ALA A 117 6.54 -11.09 4.42
CA ALA A 117 7.88 -11.03 3.85
C ALA A 117 8.35 -9.59 3.62
N ILE A 118 7.85 -8.90 2.58
CA ILE A 118 8.36 -7.56 2.20
C ILE A 118 7.21 -6.60 1.90
N LEU A 119 7.17 -5.49 2.63
CA LEU A 119 6.37 -4.31 2.32
C LEU A 119 7.26 -3.26 1.66
N ASN A 120 7.02 -3.03 0.36
CA ASN A 120 7.72 -1.99 -0.41
C ASN A 120 6.81 -0.79 -0.67
N ASN A 121 7.16 0.33 -0.04
CA ASN A 121 6.46 1.61 -0.10
C ASN A 121 7.34 2.76 -0.62
N ALA A 122 8.59 2.49 -1.00
CA ALA A 122 9.53 3.50 -1.48
C ALA A 122 9.24 3.94 -2.93
N PHE A 123 8.03 4.47 -3.16
CA PHE A 123 7.57 4.96 -4.46
C PHE A 123 7.32 6.46 -4.39
N GLN A 124 7.98 7.23 -5.26
CA GLN A 124 7.86 8.69 -5.29
C GLN A 124 6.40 9.15 -5.44
N ASP A 125 6.08 10.24 -4.75
CA ASP A 125 4.76 10.88 -4.72
C ASP A 125 3.60 9.95 -4.31
N SER A 126 3.89 8.79 -3.72
CA SER A 126 2.89 7.86 -3.22
C SER A 126 2.56 8.14 -1.75
N SER A 127 1.43 7.60 -1.29
CA SER A 127 1.02 7.67 0.10
C SER A 127 0.42 6.34 0.52
N LEU A 128 0.86 5.81 1.66
CA LEU A 128 0.28 4.62 2.28
C LEU A 128 -0.23 4.97 3.68
N ILE A 129 -1.53 4.78 3.88
CA ILE A 129 -2.20 5.00 5.17
C ILE A 129 -2.83 3.70 5.63
N ILE A 130 -2.51 3.30 6.86
CA ILE A 130 -3.11 2.13 7.53
C ILE A 130 -3.85 2.61 8.78
N ASN A 131 -5.16 2.40 8.80
CA ASN A 131 -6.02 2.85 9.90
C ASN A 131 -6.11 1.86 11.07
N GLY A 132 -5.56 0.66 10.92
CA GLY A 132 -5.30 -0.27 12.01
C GLY A 132 -3.81 -0.43 12.33
N ASN A 133 -3.42 -1.64 12.75
CA ASN A 133 -2.04 -2.03 12.97
C ASN A 133 -1.27 -2.29 11.65
N LEU A 134 0.03 -2.03 11.67
CA LEU A 134 1.00 -2.48 10.68
C LEU A 134 1.95 -3.50 11.32
N GLU A 135 2.04 -4.68 10.70
CA GLU A 135 3.04 -5.70 11.02
C GLU A 135 3.73 -6.14 9.73
N THR A 136 5.06 -6.07 9.69
CA THR A 136 5.83 -6.59 8.56
C THR A 136 7.19 -7.12 8.98
N GLU A 137 7.60 -8.19 8.30
CA GLU A 137 8.92 -8.78 8.52
C GLU A 137 10.03 -7.87 7.95
N PHE A 138 9.85 -7.39 6.72
CA PHE A 138 10.74 -6.40 6.13
C PHE A 138 9.95 -5.18 5.64
N PHE A 139 10.37 -3.98 6.07
CA PHE A 139 9.81 -2.71 5.59
C PHE A 139 10.80 -1.97 4.71
N HIS A 140 10.37 -1.53 3.53
CA HIS A 140 11.13 -0.63 2.68
C HIS A 140 10.30 0.62 2.38
N GLY A 141 10.66 1.74 2.99
CA GLY A 141 9.93 3.01 2.88
C GLY A 141 10.84 4.19 3.17
N GLN A 142 11.99 4.22 2.50
CA GLN A 142 12.90 5.35 2.54
C GLN A 142 12.30 6.50 1.71
N ASP A 143 12.39 7.72 2.23
CA ASP A 143 11.77 8.97 1.70
C ASP A 143 10.24 9.03 1.70
N ILE A 144 9.55 7.89 1.60
CA ILE A 144 8.09 7.78 1.61
C ILE A 144 7.66 6.81 2.72
N TRP A 145 7.33 7.39 3.88
CA TRP A 145 6.86 6.63 5.05
C TRP A 145 5.41 6.15 4.89
N ALA A 146 5.07 5.09 5.61
CA ALA A 146 3.67 4.74 5.85
C ALA A 146 3.15 5.50 7.09
N GLU A 147 1.91 6.00 7.02
CA GLU A 147 1.20 6.55 8.17
C GLU A 147 0.31 5.47 8.80
N VAL A 148 0.49 5.19 10.09
CA VAL A 148 -0.22 4.10 10.78
C VAL A 148 -0.93 4.63 12.01
N ARG A 149 -2.22 4.32 12.14
CA ARG A 149 -3.07 4.87 13.21
C ARG A 149 -2.92 4.15 14.54
N GLU A 150 -2.73 2.83 14.51
CA GLU A 150 -2.60 2.02 15.73
C GLU A 150 -1.13 1.61 15.94
N LYS A 151 -0.85 0.31 16.15
CA LYS A 151 0.49 -0.18 16.45
C LYS A 151 1.30 -0.39 15.18
N ILE A 152 2.59 -0.07 15.23
CA ILE A 152 3.59 -0.37 14.21
C ILE A 152 4.53 -1.46 14.75
N THR A 153 4.75 -2.53 14.01
CA THR A 153 5.72 -3.60 14.30
C THR A 153 6.53 -3.90 13.06
N LEU A 154 7.82 -3.55 13.09
CA LEU A 154 8.77 -3.69 11.99
C LEU A 154 9.96 -4.54 12.48
N THR A 155 10.16 -5.74 11.94
CA THR A 155 11.30 -6.58 12.35
C THR A 155 12.59 -6.04 11.72
N TYR A 156 12.71 -6.14 10.40
CA TYR A 156 13.80 -5.62 9.58
C TYR A 156 13.31 -4.49 8.69
N GLY A 157 14.23 -3.70 8.16
CA GLY A 157 13.86 -2.75 7.11
C GLY A 157 14.86 -1.63 6.86
N ILE A 158 14.50 -0.81 5.88
CA ILE A 158 15.19 0.41 5.52
C ILE A 158 14.14 1.53 5.43
N GLY A 159 14.30 2.57 6.25
CA GLY A 159 13.35 3.67 6.39
C GLY A 159 12.60 3.64 7.71
N TYR A 160 11.43 4.28 7.76
CA TYR A 160 10.61 4.40 8.98
C TYR A 160 9.13 4.55 8.64
N CYS A 161 8.29 4.31 9.64
CA CYS A 161 6.86 4.66 9.61
C CYS A 161 6.59 5.84 10.54
N LEU A 162 5.47 6.53 10.31
CA LEU A 162 4.98 7.59 11.19
C LEU A 162 3.61 7.23 11.76
N PRO A 163 3.32 7.63 13.01
CA PRO A 163 1.96 7.67 13.50
C PRO A 163 1.08 8.53 12.60
N HIS A 164 -0.14 8.07 12.34
CA HIS A 164 -1.10 8.86 11.59
C HIS A 164 -1.36 10.19 12.29
N SER A 165 -1.40 11.29 11.53
CA SER A 165 -1.50 12.66 12.07
C SER A 165 -0.32 13.08 12.97
N TYR A 166 0.89 12.58 12.71
CA TYR A 166 2.12 13.06 13.35
C TYR A 166 2.29 14.59 13.20
N THR A 167 2.99 15.20 14.16
CA THR A 167 3.31 16.64 14.15
C THR A 167 4.82 16.89 14.06
N ASP A 168 5.64 15.91 14.45
CA ASP A 168 7.10 15.96 14.38
C ASP A 168 7.63 14.60 13.90
N ALA A 169 7.96 14.51 12.60
CA ALA A 169 8.42 13.27 11.98
C ALA A 169 9.72 12.73 12.61
N GLN A 170 10.63 13.61 13.05
CA GLN A 170 11.90 13.17 13.61
C GLN A 170 11.68 12.48 14.96
N LYS A 171 10.84 13.05 15.82
CA LYS A 171 10.60 12.50 17.16
C LYS A 171 9.64 11.31 17.19
N GLN A 172 8.74 11.24 16.21
CA GLN A 172 7.65 10.25 16.21
C GLN A 172 7.91 9.09 15.25
N SER A 173 9.05 9.09 14.54
CA SER A 173 9.43 7.98 13.67
C SER A 173 9.50 6.66 14.44
N VAL A 174 8.94 5.61 13.83
CA VAL A 174 9.09 4.24 14.28
C VAL A 174 10.00 3.54 13.30
N LEU A 175 11.17 3.13 13.80
CA LEU A 175 12.20 2.43 13.06
C LEU A 175 12.00 0.90 13.15
N PRO A 176 12.54 0.14 12.19
CA PRO A 176 12.75 -1.29 12.33
C PRO A 176 13.50 -1.66 13.62
N THR A 177 13.22 -2.86 14.13
CA THR A 177 13.86 -3.39 15.35
C THR A 177 15.35 -3.61 15.14
N TYR A 178 15.73 -4.16 13.98
CA TYR A 178 17.12 -4.32 13.57
C TYR A 178 17.60 -3.11 12.77
N ASP A 179 18.90 -2.82 12.86
CA ASP A 179 19.51 -1.73 12.10
C ASP A 179 19.58 -2.02 10.59
N THR A 180 19.95 -0.99 9.82
CA THR A 180 20.03 -1.06 8.36
C THR A 180 21.02 -2.11 7.88
N ALA A 181 22.16 -2.29 8.55
CA ALA A 181 23.19 -3.24 8.15
C ALA A 181 22.69 -4.69 8.32
N THR A 182 22.15 -5.01 9.50
CA THR A 182 21.53 -6.32 9.79
C THR A 182 20.35 -6.60 8.84
N SER A 183 19.56 -5.57 8.53
CA SER A 183 18.43 -5.69 7.60
C SER A 183 18.90 -6.00 6.16
N ARG A 184 20.01 -5.41 5.71
CA ARG A 184 20.59 -5.74 4.39
C ARG A 184 21.12 -7.16 4.34
N GLU A 185 21.81 -7.59 5.39
CA GLU A 185 22.29 -8.98 5.52
C GLU A 185 21.13 -9.98 5.46
N TYR A 186 20.02 -9.70 6.16
CA TYR A 186 18.81 -10.51 6.12
C TYR A 186 18.26 -10.71 4.69
N LEU A 187 18.34 -9.67 3.84
CA LEU A 187 17.93 -9.78 2.43
C LEU A 187 19.00 -10.36 1.51
N GLY A 188 20.22 -10.61 2.00
CA GLY A 188 21.36 -11.02 1.18
C GLY A 188 21.84 -9.92 0.22
N ILE A 189 21.61 -8.65 0.57
CA ILE A 189 22.07 -7.49 -0.19
C ILE A 189 23.55 -7.24 0.13
N ALA A 190 24.42 -7.27 -0.89
CA ALA A 190 25.85 -7.03 -0.72
C ALA A 190 26.14 -5.53 -0.50
N GLU A 191 27.10 -5.22 0.37
CA GLU A 191 27.48 -3.82 0.67
C GLU A 191 28.20 -3.11 -0.50
N GLU A 192 28.71 -3.84 -1.49
CA GLU A 192 29.65 -3.35 -2.51
C GLU A 192 29.03 -3.15 -3.91
N THR A 193 27.72 -2.98 -4.03
CA THR A 193 27.11 -2.71 -5.34
C THR A 193 27.02 -1.21 -5.64
N GLU A 194 27.19 -0.82 -6.91
CA GLU A 194 26.94 0.56 -7.36
C GLU A 194 25.44 0.95 -7.25
N GLU A 195 24.56 -0.05 -7.16
CA GLU A 195 23.12 0.15 -7.05
C GLU A 195 22.70 0.50 -5.62
N SER A 196 21.78 1.48 -5.52
CA SER A 196 21.24 1.89 -4.24
C SER A 196 20.41 0.76 -3.60
N PRO A 197 20.30 0.71 -2.26
CA PRO A 197 19.52 -0.31 -1.57
C PRO A 197 18.07 -0.41 -2.06
N GLU A 198 17.50 0.72 -2.48
CA GLU A 198 16.14 0.79 -3.02
C GLU A 198 15.99 -0.03 -4.31
N VAL A 199 16.97 0.08 -5.22
CA VAL A 199 17.00 -0.67 -6.48
C VAL A 199 17.14 -2.17 -6.20
N GLN A 200 17.98 -2.54 -5.25
CA GLN A 200 18.21 -3.94 -4.89
C GLN A 200 16.98 -4.59 -4.28
N VAL A 201 16.26 -3.89 -3.40
CA VAL A 201 14.98 -4.37 -2.85
C VAL A 201 13.96 -4.53 -3.98
N GLN A 202 13.87 -3.57 -4.90
CA GLN A 202 12.98 -3.69 -6.06
C GLN A 202 13.34 -4.86 -6.98
N MET A 203 14.63 -5.13 -7.18
CA MET A 203 15.10 -6.28 -7.95
C MET A 203 14.78 -7.61 -7.26
N LEU A 204 14.99 -7.71 -5.95
CA LEU A 204 14.62 -8.90 -5.17
C LEU A 204 13.13 -9.18 -5.25
N ILE A 205 12.31 -8.14 -5.13
CA ILE A 205 10.85 -8.23 -5.28
C ILE A 205 10.52 -8.68 -6.72
N SER A 206 11.12 -8.07 -7.74
CA SER A 206 10.87 -8.41 -9.14
C SER A 206 11.28 -9.84 -9.48
N ALA A 207 12.39 -10.33 -8.93
CA ALA A 207 12.88 -11.70 -9.14
C ALA A 207 12.01 -12.76 -8.44
N ARG A 208 11.27 -12.37 -7.39
CA ARG A 208 10.37 -13.25 -6.63
C ARG A 208 8.90 -13.15 -7.08
N ASN A 209 8.59 -12.24 -7.99
CA ASN A 209 7.26 -12.06 -8.56
C ASN A 209 7.03 -13.16 -9.62
N PRO A 210 6.08 -14.09 -9.41
CA PRO A 210 5.79 -15.16 -10.37
C PRO A 210 5.12 -14.66 -11.67
#